data_AF-A0A1L1PM01-F1
#
_entry.id   AF-A0A1L1PM01-F1
#
_cell.length_a   1.000
_cell.length_b   1.000
_cell.length_c   1.000
_cell.angle_alpha   90.00
_cell.angle_beta   90.00
_cell.angle_gamma   90.00
#
_symmetry.space_group_name_H-M   'P 1'
#
loop_
_entity.id
_entity.type
_entity.pdbx_description
1 polymer ?
#
loop_
_entity_poly.entity_id
_entity_poly.type
_entity_poly.pdbx_seq_one_letter_code
_entity_poly.pdbx_strand_id
1 'polypeptide(L)'
;MNSSLVHQVSLLWEGSDGTRASVISQRSPLDAIQSWKDVDRLMPPKRQLETALLLDDNTYVPLPFCDLAWILPDRTGVLVIFKPGSYTRSDGSDVFACPNNAAIFNADASLRCQVRFSDAPERSASYVVGLPFTRTKTHKELPIGRRGEPIDPPIVQFGVLIGTKEHPPESFFVLDTETGELTDDLFRVPY
;
A
#
# COMPACT_ATOMS: atom_id res chain seq x y z
N MET A 1 -60.19 16.47 -25.40
CA MET A 1 -59.43 15.50 -24.59
C MET A 1 -58.17 16.20 -24.12
N ASN A 2 -58.10 16.61 -22.84
CA ASN A 2 -56.90 17.24 -22.29
C ASN A 2 -55.99 16.14 -21.74
N SER A 3 -54.85 15.91 -22.39
CA SER A 3 -53.77 15.11 -21.85
C SER A 3 -53.04 15.91 -20.77
N SER A 4 -53.24 15.56 -19.51
CA SER A 4 -52.43 16.10 -18.41
C SER A 4 -51.02 15.48 -18.47
N LEU A 5 -50.02 16.31 -18.78
CA LEU A 5 -48.61 15.96 -18.64
C LEU A 5 -48.31 15.79 -17.15
N VAL A 6 -48.16 14.54 -16.69
CA VAL A 6 -47.72 14.23 -15.33
C VAL A 6 -46.19 14.30 -15.29
N HIS A 7 -45.65 15.44 -14.87
CA HIS A 7 -44.24 15.56 -14.51
C HIS A 7 -44.02 14.98 -13.11
N GLN A 8 -43.78 13.68 -13.02
CA GLN A 8 -43.41 13.02 -11.77
C GLN A 8 -41.88 12.94 -11.67
N VAL A 9 -41.31 13.57 -10.65
CA VAL A 9 -39.88 13.48 -10.33
C VAL A 9 -39.71 12.49 -9.18
N SER A 10 -38.85 11.49 -9.38
CA SER A 10 -38.49 10.50 -8.36
C SER A 10 -37.00 10.50 -8.11
N LEU A 11 -36.60 10.30 -6.86
CA LEU A 11 -35.23 10.04 -6.45
C LEU A 11 -34.97 8.53 -6.52
N LEU A 12 -34.03 8.08 -7.35
CA LEU A 12 -33.67 6.67 -7.49
C LEU A 12 -32.43 6.37 -6.64
N TRP A 13 -32.51 5.31 -5.84
CA TRP A 13 -31.41 4.75 -5.06
C TRP A 13 -31.11 3.33 -5.56
N GLU A 14 -29.83 2.97 -5.60
CA GLU A 14 -29.38 1.64 -5.98
C GLU A 14 -28.46 1.09 -4.88
N GLY A 15 -28.75 -0.12 -4.40
CA GLY A 15 -27.94 -0.85 -3.43
C GLY A 15 -26.71 -1.49 -4.08
N SER A 16 -25.77 -1.98 -3.26
CA SER A 16 -24.54 -2.61 -3.76
C SER A 16 -24.73 -3.94 -4.50
N ASP A 17 -25.93 -4.51 -4.44
CA ASP A 17 -26.40 -5.70 -5.13
C ASP A 17 -27.14 -5.37 -6.45
N GLY A 18 -27.26 -4.10 -6.81
CA GLY A 18 -28.02 -3.62 -7.98
C GLY A 18 -29.53 -3.50 -7.73
N THR A 19 -30.01 -3.77 -6.51
CA THR A 19 -31.42 -3.58 -6.14
C THR A 19 -31.74 -2.08 -6.12
N ARG A 20 -32.90 -1.68 -6.63
CA ARG A 20 -33.29 -0.27 -6.75
C ARG A 20 -34.52 0.08 -5.92
N ALA A 21 -34.51 1.25 -5.30
CA ALA A 21 -35.67 1.84 -4.63
C ALA A 21 -35.89 3.27 -5.13
N SER A 22 -37.14 3.69 -5.30
CA SER A 22 -37.48 5.03 -5.76
C SER A 22 -38.34 5.77 -4.73
N VAL A 23 -37.97 7.00 -4.40
CA VAL A 23 -38.76 7.88 -3.54
C VAL A 23 -39.44 8.93 -4.42
N ILE A 24 -40.77 8.95 -4.39
CA ILE A 24 -41.58 9.92 -5.15
C ILE A 24 -42.07 10.98 -4.17
N SER A 25 -41.50 12.19 -4.26
CA SER A 25 -41.74 13.28 -3.31
C SER A 25 -43.14 13.90 -3.37
N GLN A 26 -43.94 13.57 -4.40
CA GLN A 26 -45.27 14.14 -4.64
C GLN A 26 -46.43 13.23 -4.18
N ARG A 27 -46.15 12.11 -3.49
CA ARG A 27 -47.18 11.19 -2.98
C ARG A 27 -47.56 11.47 -1.53
N SER A 28 -48.62 10.79 -1.05
CA SER A 28 -49.09 10.84 0.34
C SER A 28 -47.94 10.60 1.34
N PRO A 29 -47.95 11.23 2.53
CA PRO A 29 -46.95 10.98 3.57
C PRO A 29 -46.73 9.50 3.91
N LEU A 30 -47.78 8.67 3.80
CA LEU A 30 -47.69 7.22 4.02
C LEU A 30 -46.87 6.51 2.93
N ASP A 31 -47.03 6.91 1.67
CA ASP A 31 -46.27 6.38 0.54
C ASP A 31 -44.79 6.80 0.62
N ALA A 32 -44.53 8.01 1.13
CA ALA A 32 -43.17 8.47 1.39
C ALA A 32 -42.49 7.64 2.48
N ILE A 33 -43.18 7.37 3.59
CA ILE A 33 -42.66 6.50 4.67
C ILE A 33 -42.34 5.09 4.15
N GLN A 34 -43.22 4.53 3.32
CA GLN A 34 -42.98 3.21 2.73
C GLN A 34 -41.79 3.22 1.77
N SER A 35 -41.68 4.26 0.93
CA SER A 35 -40.54 4.42 0.00
C SER A 35 -39.21 4.52 0.75
N TRP A 36 -39.17 5.23 1.89
CA TRP A 36 -37.97 5.30 2.72
C TRP A 36 -37.61 3.97 3.39
N LYS A 37 -38.60 3.19 3.84
CA LYS A 37 -38.36 1.82 4.33
C LYS A 37 -37.76 0.92 3.26
N ASP A 38 -38.14 1.11 2.00
CA ASP A 38 -37.58 0.33 0.89
C ASP A 38 -36.16 0.79 0.54
N VAL A 39 -35.82 2.07 0.73
CA VAL A 39 -34.43 2.57 0.69
C VAL A 39 -33.59 2.00 1.84
N ASP A 40 -34.12 1.96 3.06
CA ASP A 40 -33.42 1.41 4.24
C ASP A 40 -33.15 -0.10 4.13
N ARG A 41 -33.90 -0.80 3.28
CA ARG A 41 -33.71 -2.22 2.97
C ARG A 41 -32.67 -2.48 1.89
N LEU A 42 -32.21 -1.45 1.17
CA LEU A 42 -31.16 -1.62 0.18
C LEU A 42 -29.87 -2.07 0.87
N MET A 43 -29.13 -2.95 0.21
CA MET A 43 -27.81 -3.32 0.70
C MET A 43 -26.93 -2.07 0.74
N PRO A 44 -26.31 -1.75 1.89
CA PRO A 44 -25.49 -0.56 2.00
C PRO A 44 -24.34 -0.62 0.98
N PRO A 45 -23.88 0.53 0.48
CA PRO A 45 -22.75 0.57 -0.45
C PRO A 45 -21.53 -0.07 0.21
N LYS A 46 -21.03 -1.15 -0.38
CA LYS A 46 -19.83 -1.84 0.10
C LYS A 46 -18.61 -1.01 -0.29
N ARG A 47 -18.05 -0.27 0.66
CA ARG A 47 -16.76 0.41 0.47
C ARG A 47 -15.65 -0.62 0.69
N GLN A 48 -14.81 -0.84 -0.32
CA GLN A 48 -13.61 -1.67 -0.22
C GLN A 48 -12.40 -0.77 -0.35
N LEU A 49 -11.43 -0.94 0.54
CA LEU A 49 -10.14 -0.27 0.45
C LEU A 49 -9.20 -1.18 -0.33
N GLU A 50 -8.58 -0.65 -1.38
CA GLU A 50 -7.65 -1.37 -2.23
C GLU A 50 -6.32 -0.60 -2.28
N THR A 51 -5.22 -1.33 -2.50
CA THR A 51 -3.93 -0.77 -2.87
C THR A 51 -3.57 -1.27 -4.26
N ALA A 52 -3.10 -0.37 -5.12
CA ALA A 52 -2.78 -0.70 -6.51
C ALA A 52 -1.61 0.15 -7.02
N LEU A 53 -0.93 -0.36 -8.04
CA LEU A 53 0.05 0.39 -8.83
C LEU A 53 -0.66 1.03 -10.03
N LEU A 54 -0.41 2.31 -10.25
CA LEU A 54 -0.79 3.01 -11.47
C LEU A 54 0.48 3.23 -12.29
N LEU A 55 0.57 2.58 -13.43
CA LEU A 55 1.73 2.68 -14.32
C LEU A 55 1.62 3.92 -15.23
N ASP A 56 2.73 4.33 -15.83
CA ASP A 56 2.80 5.54 -16.69
C ASP A 56 1.88 5.44 -17.93
N ASP A 57 1.55 4.23 -18.38
CA ASP A 57 0.60 3.97 -19.46
C ASP A 57 -0.87 3.95 -19.00
N ASN A 58 -1.14 4.32 -17.74
CA ASN A 58 -2.42 4.23 -17.04
C ASN A 58 -2.91 2.81 -16.75
N THR A 59 -2.06 1.78 -16.88
CA THR A 59 -2.41 0.43 -16.44
C THR A 59 -2.61 0.42 -14.93
N TYR A 60 -3.74 -0.16 -14.49
CA TYR A 60 -4.08 -0.37 -13.09
C TYR A 60 -3.74 -1.80 -12.68
N VAL A 61 -2.83 -1.96 -11.72
CA VAL A 61 -2.41 -3.27 -11.22
C VAL A 61 -2.79 -3.40 -9.75
N PRO A 62 -3.83 -4.18 -9.42
CA PRO A 62 -4.26 -4.35 -8.04
C PRO A 62 -3.25 -5.19 -7.25
N LEU A 63 -2.93 -4.76 -6.03
CA LEU A 63 -2.08 -5.51 -5.11
C LEU A 63 -2.94 -6.43 -4.24
N PRO A 64 -2.45 -7.64 -3.89
CA PRO A 64 -3.21 -8.61 -3.13
C PRO A 64 -3.29 -8.30 -1.61
N PHE A 65 -3.00 -7.07 -1.21
CA PHE A 65 -2.96 -6.58 0.18
C PHE A 65 -3.32 -5.10 0.23
N CYS A 66 -3.63 -4.59 1.43
CA CYS A 66 -4.01 -3.19 1.65
C CYS A 66 -2.92 -2.36 2.37
N ASP A 67 -1.73 -2.93 2.59
CA ASP A 67 -0.62 -2.21 3.23
C ASP A 67 0.02 -1.18 2.30
N LEU A 68 0.71 -0.22 2.91
CA LEU A 68 1.44 0.80 2.19
C LEU A 68 2.63 0.20 1.44
N ALA A 69 2.66 0.40 0.13
CA ALA A 69 3.74 -0.01 -0.76
C ALA A 69 4.67 1.16 -1.09
N TRP A 70 5.97 0.90 -1.17
CA TRP A 70 7.02 1.89 -1.43
C TRP A 70 7.72 1.59 -2.75
N ILE A 71 7.66 2.53 -3.68
CA ILE A 71 8.26 2.39 -5.02
C ILE A 71 9.78 2.29 -4.89
N LEU A 72 10.36 1.26 -5.53
CA LEU A 72 11.81 1.09 -5.60
C LEU A 72 12.45 2.22 -6.43
N PRO A 73 13.71 2.59 -6.18
CA PRO A 73 14.37 3.67 -6.92
C PRO A 73 14.43 3.46 -8.43
N ASP A 74 14.54 2.20 -8.87
CA ASP A 74 14.57 1.78 -10.27
C ASP A 74 13.16 1.67 -10.90
N ARG A 75 12.10 1.85 -10.10
CA ARG A 75 10.68 1.74 -10.45
C ARG A 75 10.27 0.39 -11.02
N THR A 76 11.05 -0.66 -10.80
CA THR A 76 10.72 -2.01 -11.31
C THR A 76 9.72 -2.74 -10.41
N GLY A 77 9.42 -2.18 -9.24
CA GLY A 77 8.56 -2.81 -8.24
C GLY A 77 8.35 -1.95 -7.01
N VAL A 78 7.86 -2.60 -5.95
CA VAL A 78 7.59 -2.00 -4.65
C VAL A 78 8.08 -2.87 -3.50
N LEU A 79 8.55 -2.22 -2.43
CA LEU A 79 8.76 -2.83 -1.12
C LEU A 79 7.53 -2.64 -0.24
N VAL A 80 7.11 -3.69 0.44
CA VAL A 80 5.96 -3.68 1.35
C VAL A 80 6.38 -4.25 2.68
N ILE A 81 5.96 -3.60 3.75
CA ILE A 81 6.17 -4.06 5.13
C ILE A 81 4.80 -4.38 5.72
N PHE A 82 4.57 -5.65 5.99
CA PHE A 82 3.30 -6.21 6.40
C PHE A 82 3.08 -6.07 7.91
N LYS A 83 1.83 -5.77 8.27
CA LYS A 83 1.33 -5.94 9.64
C LYS A 83 0.81 -7.37 9.81
N PRO A 84 0.80 -7.92 11.03
CA PRO A 84 0.12 -9.18 11.28
C PRO A 84 -1.34 -9.13 10.79
N GLY A 85 -1.77 -10.16 10.07
CA GLY A 85 -3.11 -10.32 9.50
C GLY A 85 -3.36 -9.58 8.18
N SER A 86 -2.44 -8.74 7.70
CA SER A 86 -2.70 -7.88 6.54
C SER A 86 -2.56 -8.61 5.20
N TYR A 87 -1.79 -9.69 5.17
CA TYR A 87 -1.71 -10.60 4.04
C TYR A 87 -1.68 -12.04 4.54
N THR A 88 -2.81 -12.73 4.39
CA THR A 88 -3.05 -14.04 4.98
C THR A 88 -3.37 -15.08 3.91
N ARG A 89 -3.03 -16.33 4.21
CA ARG A 89 -3.47 -17.50 3.45
C ARG A 89 -4.94 -17.77 3.72
N SER A 90 -5.54 -18.69 2.95
CA SER A 90 -6.93 -19.12 3.14
C SER A 90 -7.22 -19.74 4.52
N ASP A 91 -6.20 -20.22 5.22
CA ASP A 91 -6.29 -20.73 6.59
C ASP A 91 -6.19 -19.63 7.67
N GLY A 92 -6.03 -18.36 7.28
CA GLY A 92 -5.89 -17.22 8.17
C GLY A 92 -4.48 -17.00 8.71
N SER A 93 -3.50 -17.82 8.33
CA SER A 93 -2.09 -17.63 8.70
C SER A 93 -1.45 -16.50 7.90
N ASP A 94 -0.55 -15.73 8.52
CA ASP A 94 0.22 -14.70 7.82
C ASP A 94 1.11 -15.30 6.74
N VAL A 95 1.06 -14.71 5.54
CA VAL A 95 1.93 -15.10 4.42
C VAL A 95 3.38 -14.73 4.73
N PHE A 96 3.58 -13.52 5.29
CA PHE A 96 4.88 -12.99 5.71
C PHE A 96 4.88 -12.74 7.21
N ALA A 97 4.92 -13.83 7.98
CA ALA A 97 4.97 -13.76 9.43
C ALA A 97 6.27 -13.12 9.93
N CYS A 98 6.18 -12.45 11.07
CA CYS A 98 7.34 -11.99 11.85
C CYS A 98 8.31 -13.17 12.09
N PRO A 99 9.65 -12.97 11.98
CA PRO A 99 10.39 -11.72 11.75
C PRO A 99 10.43 -11.22 10.31
N ASN A 100 10.14 -12.07 9.32
CA ASN A 100 10.30 -11.77 7.90
C ASN A 100 9.04 -11.13 7.32
N ASN A 101 8.67 -9.97 7.85
CA ASN A 101 7.42 -9.26 7.56
C ASN A 101 7.50 -8.31 6.36
N ALA A 102 8.52 -8.41 5.51
CA ALA A 102 8.68 -7.53 4.35
C ALA A 102 8.96 -8.33 3.07
N ALA A 103 8.47 -7.82 1.95
CA ALA A 103 8.66 -8.43 0.65
C ALA A 103 8.69 -7.39 -0.48
N ILE A 104 9.35 -7.76 -1.57
CA ILE A 104 9.40 -6.98 -2.80
C ILE A 104 8.47 -7.63 -3.83
N PHE A 105 7.64 -6.80 -4.45
CA PHE A 105 6.78 -7.18 -5.57
C PHE A 105 7.24 -6.45 -6.83
N ASN A 106 7.12 -7.11 -7.98
CA ASN A 106 7.33 -6.50 -9.29
C ASN A 106 6.18 -5.51 -9.61
N ALA A 107 6.38 -4.70 -10.64
CA ALA A 107 5.35 -3.79 -11.15
C ALA A 107 4.07 -4.48 -11.66
N ASP A 108 4.14 -5.79 -11.96
CA ASP A 108 2.99 -6.64 -12.31
C ASP A 108 2.31 -7.29 -11.09
N ALA A 109 2.67 -6.87 -9.87
CA ALA A 109 2.22 -7.41 -8.59
C ALA A 109 2.62 -8.86 -8.30
N SER A 110 3.51 -9.47 -9.09
CA SER A 110 4.11 -10.76 -8.74
C SER A 110 5.12 -10.61 -7.60
N LEU A 111 5.18 -11.58 -6.70
CA LEU A 111 6.18 -11.62 -5.62
C LEU A 111 7.57 -11.82 -6.24
N ARG A 112 8.48 -10.87 -6.03
CA ARG A 112 9.89 -10.99 -6.46
C ARG A 112 10.68 -11.79 -5.43
N CYS A 113 10.76 -11.28 -4.22
CA CYS A 113 11.50 -11.91 -3.14
C CYS A 113 10.95 -11.48 -1.77
N GLN A 114 11.16 -12.33 -0.77
CA GLN A 114 10.95 -11.96 0.63
C GLN A 114 12.24 -11.33 1.15
N VAL A 115 12.12 -10.22 1.88
CA VAL A 115 13.28 -9.61 2.52
C VAL A 115 13.74 -10.51 3.65
N ARG A 116 15.02 -10.84 3.67
CA ARG A 116 15.62 -11.75 4.65
C ARG A 116 16.74 -11.05 5.40
N PHE A 117 16.78 -11.30 6.70
CA PHE A 117 17.91 -10.93 7.54
C PHE A 117 18.68 -12.20 7.91
N SER A 118 19.69 -12.53 7.11
CA SER A 118 20.49 -13.76 7.22
C SER A 118 21.33 -13.82 8.50
N ASP A 119 21.77 -12.67 9.01
CA ASP A 119 22.62 -12.57 10.21
C ASP A 119 21.83 -12.39 11.51
N ALA A 120 20.50 -12.52 11.47
CA ALA A 120 19.69 -12.48 12.68
C ALA A 120 20.03 -13.69 13.56
N PRO A 121 20.43 -13.51 14.83
CA PRO A 121 20.46 -14.63 15.77
C PRO A 121 19.09 -15.31 15.74
N GLU A 122 19.05 -16.65 15.65
CA GLU A 122 17.84 -17.51 15.57
C GLU A 122 16.77 -17.24 16.66
N ARG A 123 17.02 -16.30 17.58
CA ARG A 123 16.19 -15.97 18.75
C ARG A 123 15.75 -14.51 18.86
N SER A 124 16.23 -13.59 18.02
CA SER A 124 15.79 -12.20 18.13
C SER A 124 14.53 -11.98 17.29
N ALA A 125 13.46 -11.54 17.94
CA ALA A 125 12.23 -11.05 17.32
C ALA A 125 12.48 -9.73 16.55
N SER A 126 13.46 -9.73 15.67
CA SER A 126 13.90 -8.61 14.85
C SER A 126 12.99 -8.51 13.65
N TYR A 127 12.37 -7.37 13.40
CA TYR A 127 11.51 -7.16 12.24
C TYR A 127 11.83 -5.82 11.60
N VAL A 128 11.39 -5.66 10.35
CA VAL A 128 11.59 -4.39 9.65
C VAL A 128 10.68 -3.35 10.30
N VAL A 129 11.29 -2.37 10.96
CA VAL A 129 10.63 -1.28 11.67
C VAL A 129 10.93 0.01 10.93
N GLY A 130 9.96 0.51 10.16
CA GLY A 130 10.02 1.88 9.67
C GLY A 130 9.73 2.03 8.19
N LEU A 131 9.86 3.28 7.73
CA LEU A 131 9.70 3.63 6.33
C LEU A 131 11.01 3.30 5.61
N PRO A 132 10.96 2.71 4.41
CA PRO A 132 12.16 2.61 3.61
C PRO A 132 12.74 3.99 3.34
N PHE A 133 14.06 4.06 3.36
CA PHE A 133 14.79 5.30 3.23
C PHE A 133 15.75 5.21 2.05
N THR A 134 15.72 6.24 1.21
CA THR A 134 16.69 6.45 0.14
C THR A 134 17.83 7.31 0.67
N ARG A 135 19.03 6.74 0.77
CA ARG A 135 20.26 7.47 1.07
C ARG A 135 20.94 7.84 -0.23
N THR A 136 21.10 9.13 -0.48
CA THR A 136 21.90 9.63 -1.60
C THR A 136 23.34 9.86 -1.11
N LYS A 137 24.27 8.96 -1.45
CA LYS A 137 25.71 9.20 -1.31
C LYS A 137 26.16 10.02 -2.53
N THR A 138 26.31 11.33 -2.34
CA THR A 138 27.03 12.17 -3.30
C THR A 138 28.53 11.97 -3.10
N HIS A 139 29.28 11.74 -4.17
CA HIS A 139 30.74 11.67 -4.09
C HIS A 139 31.28 13.01 -3.54
N LYS A 140 31.99 12.92 -2.40
CA LYS A 140 32.69 13.98 -1.64
C LYS A 140 31.82 14.95 -0.80
N GLU A 141 31.94 14.81 0.52
CA GLU A 141 31.98 15.96 1.44
C GLU A 141 33.25 16.76 1.14
N LEU A 142 33.28 17.64 0.13
CA LEU A 142 34.23 18.76 -0.09
C LEU A 142 34.00 19.37 -1.49
N PRO A 143 34.35 20.65 -1.72
CA PRO A 143 33.54 21.61 -2.48
C PRO A 143 33.46 21.25 -3.96
N ILE A 144 32.24 21.37 -4.50
CA ILE A 144 31.87 21.58 -5.92
C ILE A 144 33.03 21.25 -6.87
N GLY A 145 32.94 20.07 -7.51
CA GLY A 145 33.93 19.58 -8.47
C GLY A 145 34.45 20.66 -9.42
N ARG A 146 35.76 20.62 -9.71
CA ARG A 146 36.41 21.63 -10.56
C ARG A 146 35.79 21.59 -11.96
N ARG A 147 35.67 22.76 -12.59
CA ARG A 147 35.13 22.89 -13.96
C ARG A 147 35.90 21.96 -14.91
N GLY A 148 35.21 20.95 -15.45
CA GLY A 148 35.79 19.97 -16.38
C GLY A 148 35.99 18.56 -15.79
N GLU A 149 35.78 18.36 -14.49
CA GLU A 149 35.72 17.00 -13.91
C GLU A 149 34.33 16.37 -14.14
N PRO A 150 34.26 15.09 -14.55
CA PRO A 150 33.00 14.37 -14.61
C PRO A 150 32.38 14.31 -13.21
N ILE A 151 31.12 14.72 -13.12
CA ILE A 151 30.32 14.53 -11.90
C ILE A 151 29.88 13.07 -11.94
N ASP A 152 30.43 12.26 -11.04
CA ASP A 152 29.91 10.91 -10.82
C ASP A 152 28.46 11.03 -10.33
N PRO A 153 27.51 10.28 -10.93
CA PRO A 153 26.12 10.32 -10.49
C PRO A 153 26.02 9.88 -9.02
N PRO A 154 25.11 10.47 -8.24
CA PRO A 154 24.97 10.07 -6.85
C PRO A 154 24.52 8.61 -6.73
N ILE A 155 25.09 7.90 -5.76
CA ILE A 155 24.68 6.53 -5.45
C ILE A 155 23.46 6.62 -4.52
N VAL A 156 22.30 6.18 -5.00
CA VAL A 156 21.09 6.08 -4.18
C VAL A 156 21.01 4.67 -3.60
N GLN A 157 21.23 4.53 -2.30
CA GLN A 157 21.04 3.29 -1.56
C GLN A 157 19.61 3.24 -1.02
N PHE A 158 18.89 2.17 -1.31
CA PHE A 158 17.59 1.88 -0.69
C PHE A 158 17.80 0.90 0.45
N GLY A 159 17.09 1.11 1.56
CA GLY A 159 17.28 0.27 2.71
C GLY A 159 16.19 0.43 3.75
N VAL A 160 16.33 -0.35 4.81
CA VAL A 160 15.34 -0.44 5.88
C VAL A 160 16.02 -0.36 7.24
N LEU A 161 15.25 0.07 8.22
CA LEU A 161 15.62 0.05 9.62
C LEU A 161 15.11 -1.27 10.22
N ILE A 162 16.00 -2.01 10.90
CA ILE A 162 15.63 -3.26 11.58
C ILE A 162 15.68 -3.00 13.07
N GLY A 163 14.56 -3.25 13.76
CA GLY A 163 14.44 -3.15 15.20
C GLY A 163 13.95 -4.46 15.80
N THR A 164 13.86 -4.50 17.12
CA THR A 164 13.20 -5.60 17.84
C THR A 164 11.94 -5.08 18.51
N LYS A 165 11.11 -5.98 19.01
CA LYS A 165 9.91 -5.58 19.79
C LYS A 165 10.27 -4.77 21.03
N GLU A 166 11.47 -4.99 21.57
CA GLU A 166 11.95 -4.42 22.84
C GLU A 166 12.83 -3.18 22.62
N HIS A 167 13.48 -3.07 21.45
CA HIS A 167 14.44 -2.01 21.15
C HIS A 167 14.15 -1.39 19.77
N PRO A 168 14.09 -0.04 19.66
CA PRO A 168 13.96 0.63 18.38
C PRO A 168 15.15 0.31 17.46
N PRO A 169 14.99 0.45 16.14
CA PRO A 169 16.08 0.19 15.20
C PRO A 169 17.28 1.11 15.45
N GLU A 170 18.46 0.53 15.63
CA GLU A 170 19.71 1.28 15.89
C GLU A 170 20.61 1.42 14.65
N SER A 171 20.32 0.67 13.58
CA SER A 171 21.16 0.59 12.37
C SER A 171 20.33 0.55 11.09
N PHE A 172 20.89 1.13 10.04
CA PHE A 172 20.35 1.12 8.69
C PHE A 172 20.98 0.00 7.87
N PHE A 173 20.14 -0.83 7.25
CA PHE A 173 20.57 -1.93 6.40
C PHE A 173 20.27 -1.60 4.95
N VAL A 174 21.28 -1.76 4.10
CA VAL A 174 21.10 -1.60 2.65
C VAL A 174 20.41 -2.85 2.12
N LEU A 175 19.36 -2.64 1.34
CA LEU A 175 18.57 -3.70 0.73
C LEU A 175 19.02 -3.93 -0.71
N ASP A 176 19.42 -5.16 -1.00
CA ASP A 176 19.50 -5.65 -2.37
C ASP A 176 18.07 -5.95 -2.87
N THR A 177 17.62 -5.17 -3.84
CA THR A 177 16.25 -5.24 -4.37
C THR A 177 16.01 -6.43 -5.30
N GLU A 178 17.07 -7.11 -5.74
CA GLU A 178 16.97 -8.30 -6.57
C GLU A 178 16.89 -9.56 -5.71
N THR A 179 17.75 -9.64 -4.69
CA THR A 179 17.84 -10.84 -3.83
C THR A 179 16.97 -10.76 -2.58
N GLY A 180 16.63 -9.55 -2.14
CA GLY A 180 15.97 -9.32 -0.85
C GLY A 180 16.93 -9.45 0.34
N GLU A 181 18.23 -9.56 0.10
CA GLU A 181 19.24 -9.64 1.16
C GLU A 181 19.55 -8.25 1.74
N LEU A 182 19.76 -8.23 3.05
CA LEU A 182 20.13 -7.05 3.80
C LEU A 182 21.62 -7.11 4.13
N THR A 183 22.37 -6.10 3.70
CA THR A 183 23.80 -5.98 4.01
C THR A 183 24.03 -4.89 5.04
N ASP A 184 24.88 -5.19 6.02
CA ASP A 184 25.25 -4.28 7.10
C ASP A 184 26.29 -3.26 6.58
N ASP A 185 25.83 -2.23 5.87
CA ASP A 185 26.66 -1.06 5.55
C ASP A 185 26.63 -0.12 6.79
N LEU A 186 27.24 -0.60 7.89
CA LEU A 186 27.23 -0.06 9.25
C LEU A 186 27.36 1.48 9.29
N PHE A 187 26.22 2.16 9.40
CA PHE A 187 26.14 3.52 9.92
C PHE A 187 25.18 3.48 11.12
N ARG A 188 25.72 3.71 12.32
CA ARG A 188 24.90 3.90 13.52
C ARG A 188 24.14 5.21 13.38
N VAL A 189 22.82 5.15 13.55
CA VAL A 189 22.00 6.37 13.58
C VAL A 189 22.42 7.15 14.84
N PRO A 190 22.90 8.39 14.72
CA PRO A 190 23.21 9.17 15.91
C PRO A 190 21.90 9.50 16.65
N TYR A 191 21.90 9.24 17.97
CA TYR A 191 20.83 9.63 18.89
C TYR A 191 20.74 11.14 19.04
#